data_AF-A0A090WJ10-F1
#
_entry.id   AF-A0A090WJ10-F1
#
_cell.length_a   1.000
_cell.length_b   1.000
_cell.length_c   1.000
_cell.angle_alpha   90.00
_cell.angle_beta   90.00
_cell.angle_gamma   90.00
#
_symmetry.space_group_name_H-M   'P 1'
#
loop_
_entity.id
_entity.type
_entity.pdbx_description
1 polymer ?
#
loop_
_entity_poly.entity_id
_entity_poly.type
_entity_poly.pdbx_seq_one_letter_code
_entity_poly.pdbx_strand_id
1 'polypeptide(L)'
;MKNKKKSALKQTEGVSNSEIINNNFVSNFKSKQSKTINPETLVKGILNKNISYLSRAITLIESSNPKHQDYANTVLKSCLPYANKSIRIGITGVPGVGKSTFIEVFGKHLTALGKRVAVLAIDLAAL
;
A
#
# COMPACT_ATOMS: atom_id res chain seq x y z
N MET A 1 49.33 9.84 39.75
CA MET A 1 48.01 10.22 39.18
C MET A 1 48.28 11.18 38.02
N LYS A 2 47.84 11.06 36.77
CA LYS A 2 46.73 10.38 36.07
C LYS A 2 47.24 10.01 34.65
N ASN A 3 47.01 8.77 34.20
CA ASN A 3 47.32 8.31 32.83
C ASN A 3 46.30 8.89 31.82
N LYS A 4 46.77 9.59 30.78
CA LYS A 4 45.95 9.99 29.62
C LYS A 4 45.64 8.75 28.77
N LYS A 5 44.36 8.37 28.70
CA LYS A 5 43.88 7.28 27.84
C LYS A 5 44.13 7.64 26.36
N LYS A 6 44.87 6.79 25.64
CA LYS A 6 44.98 6.86 24.18
C LYS A 6 43.63 6.41 23.57
N SER A 7 42.91 7.34 22.95
CA SER A 7 41.71 7.04 22.16
C SER A 7 42.13 6.27 20.90
N ALA A 8 41.54 5.09 20.68
CA ALA A 8 41.85 4.19 19.57
C ALA A 8 40.90 4.35 18.37
N LEU A 9 40.05 5.39 18.35
CA LEU A 9 39.06 5.59 17.30
C LEU A 9 39.38 6.87 16.53
N LYS A 10 39.85 6.69 15.29
CA LYS A 10 39.97 7.75 14.29
C LYS A 10 38.68 7.74 13.48
N GLN A 11 37.77 8.66 13.78
CA GLN A 11 36.52 8.82 13.03
C GLN A 11 36.87 9.54 11.72
N THR A 12 36.66 8.88 10.58
CA THR A 12 36.68 9.55 9.28
C THR A 12 35.35 10.28 9.10
N GLU A 13 35.40 11.53 8.65
CA GLU A 13 34.21 12.30 8.32
C GLU A 13 33.39 11.54 7.27
N GLY A 14 32.08 11.43 7.52
CA GLY A 14 31.17 10.69 6.65
C GLY A 14 31.16 11.28 5.25
N VAL A 15 31.22 10.41 4.24
CA VAL A 15 31.05 10.81 2.83
C VAL A 15 29.64 11.38 2.65
N SER A 16 29.53 12.53 1.99
CA SER A 16 28.25 13.17 1.73
C SER A 16 27.39 12.28 0.81
N ASN A 17 26.15 12.02 1.24
CA ASN A 17 25.17 11.20 0.51
C ASN A 17 24.83 11.71 -0.91
N SER A 18 25.39 12.85 -1.33
CA SER A 18 25.21 13.45 -2.65
C SER A 18 25.94 12.69 -3.77
N GLU A 19 26.98 11.90 -3.48
CA GLU A 19 27.79 11.27 -4.53
C GLU A 19 27.26 9.90 -5.02
N ILE A 20 26.33 9.27 -4.27
CA ILE A 20 25.87 7.90 -4.56
C ILE A 20 24.67 7.88 -5.53
N ILE A 21 24.01 9.02 -5.75
CA ILE A 21 22.75 9.06 -6.50
C ILE A 21 23.00 9.48 -7.95
N ASN A 22 22.89 8.53 -8.89
CA ASN A 22 22.94 8.84 -10.32
C ASN A 22 21.73 9.71 -10.72
N ASN A 23 21.98 10.97 -11.08
CA ASN A 23 20.95 11.94 -11.47
C ASN A 23 20.07 11.46 -12.64
N ASN A 24 20.59 10.60 -13.51
CA ASN A 24 19.83 9.99 -14.62
C ASN A 24 18.80 8.96 -14.12
N PHE A 25 19.08 8.27 -13.01
CA PHE A 25 18.09 7.40 -12.36
C PHE A 25 17.00 8.22 -11.69
N VAL A 26 17.36 9.32 -11.02
CA VAL A 26 16.40 10.22 -10.36
C VAL A 26 15.46 10.88 -11.36
N SER A 27 15.97 11.36 -12.50
CA SER A 27 15.14 12.00 -13.53
C SER A 27 14.19 11.00 -14.19
N ASN A 28 14.64 9.77 -14.47
CA ASN A 28 13.81 8.69 -15.01
C ASN A 28 12.77 8.16 -14.01
N PHE A 29 13.08 8.15 -12.71
CA PHE A 29 12.11 7.82 -11.67
C PHE A 29 11.06 8.92 -11.50
N LYS A 30 11.50 10.20 -11.49
CA LYS A 30 10.59 11.35 -11.42
C LYS A 30 9.66 11.41 -12.64
N SER A 31 10.15 11.13 -13.85
CA SER A 31 9.32 11.16 -15.07
C SER A 31 8.29 10.01 -15.10
N LYS A 32 8.62 8.83 -14.56
CA LYS A 32 7.66 7.72 -14.38
C LYS A 32 6.65 7.96 -13.26
N GLN A 33 7.06 8.65 -12.19
CA GLN A 33 6.19 9.00 -11.05
C GLN A 33 5.30 10.22 -11.34
N SER A 34 5.72 11.11 -12.23
CA SER A 34 5.00 12.31 -12.68
C SER A 34 3.86 12.01 -13.67
N LYS A 35 3.41 10.76 -13.80
CA LYS A 35 2.16 10.50 -14.53
C LYS A 35 1.02 11.10 -13.72
N THR A 36 0.41 12.16 -14.27
CA THR A 36 -0.82 12.75 -13.77
C THR A 36 -1.84 11.65 -13.46
N ILE A 37 -2.40 11.71 -12.25
CA ILE A 37 -3.40 10.73 -11.79
C ILE A 37 -4.64 10.94 -12.65
N ASN A 38 -4.99 9.95 -13.47
CA ASN A 38 -6.22 9.97 -14.25
C ASN A 38 -7.25 9.04 -13.59
N PRO A 39 -8.32 9.58 -12.94
CA PRO A 39 -9.37 8.79 -12.30
C PRO A 39 -10.03 7.79 -13.24
N GLU A 40 -10.30 8.15 -14.49
CA GLU A 40 -10.98 7.28 -15.44
C GLU A 40 -10.16 6.03 -15.76
N THR A 41 -8.84 6.19 -15.89
CA THR A 41 -7.92 5.06 -16.11
C THR A 41 -7.92 4.12 -14.91
N LEU A 42 -7.98 4.66 -13.68
CA LEU A 42 -8.11 3.85 -12.47
C LEU A 42 -9.43 3.07 -12.48
N VAL A 43 -10.55 3.74 -12.75
CA VAL A 43 -11.89 3.14 -12.79
C VAL A 43 -11.94 2.02 -13.84
N LYS A 44 -11.49 2.27 -15.07
CA LYS A 44 -11.44 1.23 -16.13
C LYS A 44 -10.60 0.03 -15.69
N GLY A 45 -9.44 0.27 -15.07
CA GLY A 45 -8.59 -0.78 -14.52
C GLY A 45 -9.28 -1.62 -13.45
N ILE A 46 -9.99 -0.98 -12.52
CA ILE A 46 -10.75 -1.64 -11.44
C ILE A 46 -11.87 -2.51 -12.03
N LEU A 47 -12.65 -1.97 -12.98
CA LEU A 47 -13.75 -2.70 -13.63
C LEU A 47 -13.23 -3.91 -14.43
N ASN A 48 -12.04 -3.78 -15.03
CA ASN A 48 -11.33 -4.88 -15.68
C ASN A 48 -10.63 -5.82 -14.69
N LYS A 49 -10.89 -5.70 -13.38
CA LYS A 49 -10.36 -6.57 -12.33
C LYS A 49 -8.84 -6.55 -12.22
N ASN A 50 -8.19 -5.45 -12.64
CA ASN A 50 -6.74 -5.31 -12.58
C ASN A 50 -6.29 -4.89 -11.17
N ILE A 51 -5.52 -5.76 -10.52
CA ILE A 51 -5.05 -5.59 -9.14
C ILE A 51 -4.12 -4.38 -8.98
N SER A 52 -3.29 -4.07 -9.97
CA SER A 52 -2.38 -2.92 -9.91
C SER A 52 -3.14 -1.59 -9.89
N TYR A 53 -4.20 -1.47 -10.69
CA TYR A 53 -5.05 -0.28 -10.68
C TYR A 53 -5.89 -0.17 -9.41
N LEU A 54 -6.38 -1.30 -8.88
CA LEU A 54 -7.08 -1.35 -7.60
C LEU A 54 -6.18 -0.89 -6.45
N SER A 55 -4.95 -1.42 -6.36
CA SER A 55 -3.97 -1.01 -5.35
C SER A 55 -3.67 0.49 -5.40
N ARG A 56 -3.43 1.04 -6.59
CA ARG A 56 -3.21 2.48 -6.77
C ARG A 56 -4.41 3.33 -6.34
N ALA A 57 -5.63 2.85 -6.59
CA ALA A 57 -6.84 3.53 -6.16
C ALA A 57 -7.02 3.50 -4.63
N ILE A 58 -6.70 2.38 -3.97
CA ILE A 58 -6.69 2.29 -2.50
C ILE A 58 -5.69 3.29 -1.92
N THR A 59 -4.45 3.31 -2.42
CA THR A 59 -3.43 4.28 -1.99
C THR A 59 -3.87 5.73 -2.22
N LEU A 60 -4.56 6.01 -3.33
CA LEU A 60 -5.11 7.33 -3.61
C LEU A 60 -6.16 7.74 -2.58
N ILE A 61 -7.07 6.82 -2.23
CA ILE A 61 -8.16 7.04 -1.29
C ILE A 61 -7.65 7.20 0.15
N GLU A 62 -6.61 6.45 0.53
CA GLU A 62 -5.98 6.53 1.86
C GLU A 62 -5.07 7.75 2.03
N SER A 63 -4.76 8.46 0.94
CA SER A 63 -3.82 9.57 0.99
C SER A 63 -4.39 10.78 1.74
N SER A 64 -3.59 11.34 2.65
CA SER A 64 -3.89 12.59 3.36
C SER A 64 -3.63 13.87 2.56
N ASN A 65 -3.07 13.78 1.35
CA ASN A 65 -2.77 14.95 0.52
C ASN A 65 -4.08 15.59 0.00
N PRO A 66 -4.35 16.88 0.29
CA PRO A 66 -5.56 17.56 -0.20
C PRO A 66 -5.75 17.47 -1.71
N LYS A 67 -4.66 17.52 -2.49
CA LYS A 67 -4.71 17.40 -3.96
C LYS A 67 -5.25 16.06 -4.44
N HIS A 68 -5.19 15.02 -3.61
CA HIS A 68 -5.66 13.68 -3.94
C HIS A 68 -7.16 13.50 -3.66
N GLN A 69 -7.75 14.33 -2.80
CA GLN A 69 -9.14 14.16 -2.34
C GLN A 69 -10.15 14.23 -3.49
N ASP A 70 -9.99 15.20 -4.40
CA ASP A 70 -10.89 15.34 -5.55
C ASP A 70 -10.82 14.13 -6.49
N TYR A 71 -9.61 13.64 -6.77
CA TYR A 71 -9.41 12.44 -7.57
C TYR A 71 -9.96 11.19 -6.89
N ALA A 72 -9.74 11.04 -5.58
CA ALA A 72 -10.26 9.92 -4.79
C ALA A 72 -11.80 9.90 -4.79
N ASN A 73 -12.43 11.04 -4.56
CA ASN A 73 -13.88 11.20 -4.61
C ASN A 73 -14.45 10.85 -5.99
N THR A 74 -13.76 11.27 -7.06
CA THR A 74 -14.15 10.96 -8.44
C THR A 74 -14.11 9.45 -8.70
N VAL A 75 -13.03 8.78 -8.31
CA VAL A 75 -12.90 7.32 -8.43
C VAL A 75 -13.99 6.61 -7.63
N LEU A 76 -14.20 7.01 -6.37
CA LEU A 76 -15.20 6.39 -5.49
C LEU A 76 -16.60 6.48 -6.08
N LYS A 77 -17.04 7.70 -6.45
CA LYS A 77 -18.37 7.94 -7.05
C LYS A 77 -18.57 7.13 -8.33
N SER A 78 -17.54 7.06 -9.18
CA SER A 78 -17.59 6.31 -10.44
C SER A 78 -17.69 4.80 -10.24
N CYS A 79 -17.19 4.28 -9.11
CA CYS A 79 -17.25 2.87 -8.76
C CYS A 79 -18.57 2.46 -8.06
N LEU A 80 -19.30 3.40 -7.45
CA LEU A 80 -20.53 3.12 -6.68
C LEU A 80 -21.60 2.32 -7.46
N PRO A 81 -21.89 2.59 -8.76
CA PRO A 81 -22.87 1.82 -9.53
C PRO A 81 -22.52 0.32 -9.68
N TYR A 82 -21.26 -0.03 -9.48
CA TYR A 82 -20.75 -1.40 -9.59
C TYR A 82 -20.58 -2.07 -8.22
N ALA A 83 -20.85 -1.35 -7.13
CA ALA A 83 -20.72 -1.85 -5.76
C ALA A 83 -21.81 -2.87 -5.40
N ASN A 84 -21.69 -3.47 -4.21
CA ASN A 84 -22.64 -4.42 -3.63
C ASN A 84 -22.89 -5.71 -4.43
N LYS A 85 -22.02 -6.04 -5.39
CA LYS A 85 -22.04 -7.32 -6.14
C LYS A 85 -21.14 -8.38 -5.48
N SER A 86 -21.06 -8.38 -4.15
CA SER A 86 -20.22 -9.30 -3.37
C SER A 86 -20.85 -9.66 -2.02
N ILE A 87 -20.44 -10.81 -1.48
CA ILE A 87 -20.79 -11.24 -0.12
C ILE A 87 -19.72 -10.68 0.83
N ARG A 88 -20.14 -10.06 1.95
CA ARG A 88 -19.25 -9.51 2.99
C ARG A 88 -19.40 -10.32 4.27
N ILE A 89 -18.31 -10.93 4.73
CA ILE A 89 -18.28 -11.81 5.90
C ILE A 89 -17.34 -11.21 6.93
N GLY A 90 -17.84 -10.96 8.15
CA GLY A 90 -17.02 -10.57 9.29
C GLY A 90 -16.47 -11.80 10.01
N ILE A 91 -15.17 -11.83 10.28
CA ILE A 91 -14.51 -12.90 11.04
C ILE A 91 -13.85 -12.27 12.26
N THR A 92 -14.18 -12.77 13.44
CA THR A 92 -13.66 -12.30 14.73
C THR A 92 -13.24 -13.48 15.60
N GLY A 93 -12.59 -13.21 16.73
CA GLY A 93 -12.17 -14.22 17.69
C GLY A 93 -10.96 -13.77 18.51
N VAL A 94 -10.78 -14.41 19.67
CA VAL A 94 -9.69 -14.10 20.61
C VAL A 94 -8.29 -14.29 19.99
N PRO A 95 -7.24 -13.64 20.50
CA PRO A 95 -5.86 -13.91 20.07
C PRO A 95 -5.53 -15.40 20.18
N GLY A 96 -4.83 -15.95 19.19
CA GLY A 96 -4.42 -17.37 19.20
C GLY A 96 -5.47 -18.39 18.74
N VAL A 97 -6.75 -18.03 18.53
CA VAL A 97 -7.81 -18.99 18.11
C VAL A 97 -7.66 -19.56 16.67
N GLY A 98 -6.57 -19.24 15.96
CA GLY A 98 -6.35 -19.75 14.60
C GLY A 98 -7.11 -19.01 13.50
N LYS A 99 -7.54 -17.76 13.72
CA LYS A 99 -8.25 -16.94 12.70
C LYS A 99 -7.52 -16.88 11.35
N SER A 100 -6.20 -16.65 11.36
CA SER A 100 -5.41 -16.55 10.14
C SER A 100 -5.39 -17.87 9.37
N THR A 101 -5.23 -19.00 10.07
CA THR A 101 -5.30 -20.35 9.49
C THR A 101 -6.67 -20.61 8.87
N PHE A 102 -7.75 -20.23 9.57
CA PHE A 102 -9.10 -20.34 9.04
C PHE A 102 -9.30 -19.52 7.77
N ILE A 103 -8.90 -18.24 7.77
CA ILE A 103 -9.03 -17.34 6.61
C ILE A 103 -8.25 -17.90 5.42
N GLU A 104 -7.06 -18.46 5.62
CA GLU A 104 -6.26 -19.06 4.56
C GLU A 104 -6.95 -20.27 3.94
N VAL A 105 -7.38 -21.23 4.76
CA VAL A 105 -8.05 -22.46 4.27
C VAL A 105 -9.37 -22.13 3.60
N PHE A 106 -10.18 -21.26 4.21
CA PHE A 106 -11.45 -20.81 3.66
C PHE A 106 -11.27 -20.05 2.34
N GLY A 107 -10.26 -19.17 2.28
CA GLY A 107 -9.88 -18.46 1.06
C GLY A 107 -9.51 -19.41 -0.07
N LYS A 108 -8.64 -20.40 0.19
CA LYS A 108 -8.26 -21.44 -0.78
C LYS A 108 -9.45 -22.25 -1.28
N HIS A 109 -10.38 -22.60 -0.38
CA HIS A 109 -11.60 -23.29 -0.76
C HIS A 109 -12.46 -22.46 -1.72
N LEU A 110 -12.69 -21.18 -1.41
CA LEU A 110 -13.46 -20.27 -2.25
C LEU A 110 -12.81 -20.02 -3.61
N THR A 111 -11.48 -19.86 -3.66
CA THR A 111 -10.77 -19.69 -4.93
C THR A 111 -10.77 -20.96 -5.78
N ALA A 112 -10.71 -22.14 -5.15
CA ALA A 112 -10.89 -23.42 -5.84
C ALA A 112 -12.29 -23.54 -6.49
N LEU A 113 -13.32 -22.91 -5.91
CA LEU A 113 -14.66 -22.78 -6.49
C LEU A 113 -14.77 -21.66 -7.55
N GLY A 114 -13.66 -21.10 -8.00
CA GLY A 114 -13.63 -20.01 -8.98
C GLY A 114 -14.10 -18.65 -8.46
N LYS A 115 -14.25 -18.48 -7.13
CA LYS A 115 -14.60 -17.19 -6.53
C LYS A 115 -13.36 -16.31 -6.41
N ARG A 116 -13.59 -15.00 -6.43
CA ARG A 116 -12.55 -14.00 -6.14
C ARG A 116 -12.70 -13.54 -4.70
N VAL A 117 -11.63 -13.63 -3.93
CA VAL A 117 -11.61 -13.32 -2.51
C VAL A 117 -10.73 -12.09 -2.27
N ALA A 118 -11.18 -11.20 -1.40
CA ALA A 118 -10.39 -10.13 -0.84
C ALA A 118 -10.50 -10.19 0.69
N VAL A 119 -9.41 -9.93 1.39
CA VAL A 119 -9.35 -9.89 2.85
C VAL A 119 -8.99 -8.47 3.26
N LEU A 120 -9.85 -7.83 4.05
CA LEU A 120 -9.59 -6.54 4.66
C LEU A 120 -9.38 -6.76 6.15
N ALA A 121 -8.16 -6.51 6.63
CA ALA A 121 -7.84 -6.54 8.04
C ALA A 121 -8.16 -5.19 8.67
N ILE A 122 -8.90 -5.21 9.78
CA ILE A 122 -9.19 -4.04 10.61
C ILE A 122 -8.44 -4.24 11.91
N ASP A 123 -7.47 -3.39 12.18
CA ASP A 123 -6.75 -3.36 13.45
C ASP A 123 -7.28 -2.18 14.29
N LEU A 124 -7.70 -2.47 15.53
CA LEU A 124 -8.24 -1.48 16.45
C LEU A 124 -7.14 -0.74 17.24
N ALA A 125 -5.88 -0.84 16.84
CA ALA A 125 -4.74 -0.24 17.55
C ALA A 125 -4.75 1.30 17.66
N ALA A 126 -5.76 1.97 17.13
CA ALA A 126 -5.99 3.40 17.29
C ALA A 126 -7.19 3.65 18.22
N LEU A 127 -7.00 3.39 19.50
CA LEU A 127 -7.80 3.92 20.60
C LEU A 127 -6.93 4.11 21.83
#